data_AF-A0A0L0D908-F1
#
_entry.id   AF-A0A0L0D908-F1
#
_cell.length_a   1.000
_cell.length_b   1.000
_cell.length_c   1.000
_cell.angle_alpha   90.00
_cell.angle_beta   90.00
_cell.angle_gamma   90.00
#
_symmetry.space_group_name_H-M   'P 1'
#
loop_
_entity.id
_entity.type
_entity.pdbx_description
1 polymer ?
#
loop_
_entity_poly.entity_id
_entity_poly.type
_entity_poly.pdbx_seq_one_letter_code
_entity_poly.pdbx_strand_id
1 'polypeptide(L)'
;MASRGSKREVYHPGIRCDGCSEEPITGTRYLCKDDGCELSESLCSECYEANKGVPTHMYAKLETPMSILTFLPPRMDKETVYHPQIVCTGCGATPIVGPRYQCASKTCADHVNLCEECYQAGQHATSHPFSLIAEPHAFKVALNPRDDP
;
A
#
# COMPACT_ATOMS: atom_id res chain seq x y z
N MET A 1 35.30 -23.06 -17.40
CA MET A 1 34.81 -23.22 -16.01
C MET A 1 34.04 -21.96 -15.66
N ALA A 2 32.69 -22.03 -15.66
CA ALA A 2 31.87 -20.85 -15.38
C ALA A 2 31.88 -20.58 -13.86
N SER A 3 32.29 -19.36 -13.48
CA SER A 3 32.30 -18.88 -12.10
C SER A 3 30.90 -18.99 -11.49
N ARG A 4 30.78 -19.78 -10.43
CA ARG A 4 29.61 -19.75 -9.54
C ARG A 4 29.58 -18.37 -8.89
N GLY A 5 28.64 -17.53 -9.32
CA GLY A 5 28.34 -16.26 -8.65
C GLY A 5 28.00 -16.54 -7.19
N SER A 6 28.82 -16.01 -6.28
CA SER A 6 28.57 -16.04 -4.84
C SER A 6 27.26 -15.28 -4.58
N LYS A 7 26.16 -15.99 -4.36
CA LYS A 7 24.91 -15.39 -3.84
C LYS A 7 25.26 -14.85 -2.46
N ARG A 8 25.24 -13.53 -2.31
CA ARG A 8 25.38 -12.89 -0.99
C ARG A 8 24.25 -13.39 -0.09
N GLU A 9 24.61 -13.96 1.05
CA GLU A 9 23.65 -14.41 2.06
C GLU A 9 22.94 -13.19 2.66
N VAL A 10 21.61 -13.21 2.63
CA VAL A 10 20.76 -12.17 3.21
C VAL A 10 20.50 -12.55 4.67
N TYR A 11 20.59 -11.58 5.59
CA TYR A 11 20.22 -11.76 7.00
C TYR A 11 19.55 -10.49 7.53
N HIS A 12 18.65 -10.61 8.51
CA HIS A 12 17.90 -9.50 9.09
C HIS A 12 18.36 -9.22 10.54
N PRO A 13 19.31 -8.31 10.77
CA PRO A 13 19.91 -8.07 12.08
C PRO A 13 18.87 -7.65 13.13
N GLY A 14 18.93 -8.22 14.33
CA GLY A 14 18.03 -7.89 15.44
C GLY A 14 16.58 -8.32 15.24
N ILE A 15 16.31 -9.17 14.24
CA ILE A 15 15.00 -9.76 14.01
C ILE A 15 15.05 -11.23 14.41
N ARG A 16 14.18 -11.59 15.35
CA ARG A 16 13.97 -12.96 15.79
C ARG A 16 12.77 -13.58 15.08
N CYS A 17 12.88 -14.86 14.74
CA CYS A 17 11.75 -15.67 14.27
C CYS A 17 10.84 -16.05 15.45
N ASP A 18 9.54 -15.75 15.41
CA ASP A 18 8.60 -16.11 16.48
C ASP A 18 8.30 -17.62 16.53
N GLY A 19 8.46 -18.33 15.41
CA GLY A 19 8.19 -19.77 15.31
C GLY A 19 9.36 -20.70 15.72
N CYS A 20 10.60 -20.22 15.72
CA CYS A 20 11.79 -21.03 16.08
C CYS A 20 12.84 -20.30 16.92
N SER A 21 12.63 -19.02 17.24
CA SER A 21 13.57 -18.16 17.98
C SER A 21 14.93 -17.93 17.31
N GLU A 22 15.08 -18.28 16.02
CA GLU A 22 16.27 -17.92 15.23
C GLU A 22 16.47 -16.40 15.20
N GLU A 23 17.66 -15.93 15.55
CA GLU A 23 18.04 -14.51 15.51
C GLU A 23 19.53 -14.36 15.15
N PRO A 24 19.88 -13.59 14.10
CA PRO A 24 18.99 -12.93 13.15
C PRO A 24 18.34 -13.93 12.17
N ILE A 25 17.12 -13.64 11.70
CA ILE A 25 16.52 -14.41 10.60
C ILE A 25 17.46 -14.36 9.38
N THR A 26 17.87 -15.53 8.90
CA THR A 26 18.63 -15.69 7.66
C THR A 26 17.73 -15.98 6.47
N GLY A 27 18.11 -15.49 5.28
CA GLY A 27 17.31 -15.60 4.07
C GLY A 27 16.08 -14.69 4.07
N THR A 28 14.94 -15.19 3.62
CA THR A 28 13.68 -14.43 3.55
C THR A 28 13.00 -14.37 4.92
N ARG A 29 12.64 -13.16 5.35
CA ARG A 29 11.76 -12.89 6.50
C ARG A 29 10.30 -12.72 6.04
N TYR A 30 9.37 -13.30 6.78
CA TYR A 30 7.92 -13.13 6.61
C TYR A 30 7.38 -12.33 7.79
N LEU A 31 6.94 -11.09 7.55
CA LEU A 31 6.42 -10.19 8.59
C LEU A 31 4.91 -10.08 8.50
N CYS A 32 4.17 -10.41 9.56
CA CYS A 32 2.73 -10.24 9.62
C CYS A 32 2.35 -8.75 9.44
N LYS A 33 1.35 -8.48 8.60
CA LYS A 33 0.82 -7.15 8.27
C LYS A 33 -0.67 -7.00 8.49
N ASP A 34 -1.31 -8.01 9.07
CA ASP A 34 -2.74 -7.96 9.38
C ASP A 34 -3.04 -6.92 10.47
N ASP A 35 -4.05 -6.07 10.23
CA ASP A 35 -4.50 -5.04 11.16
C ASP A 35 -5.22 -5.70 12.34
N GLY A 36 -4.60 -5.64 13.52
CA GLY A 36 -5.10 -6.30 14.74
C GLY A 36 -4.31 -7.54 15.16
N CYS A 37 -3.29 -7.94 14.39
CA CYS A 37 -2.31 -8.90 14.88
C CYS A 37 -1.36 -8.20 15.87
N GLU A 38 -1.63 -8.37 17.18
CA GLU A 38 -0.86 -7.72 18.26
C GLU A 38 0.63 -8.07 18.27
N LEU A 39 1.04 -9.09 17.52
CA LEU A 39 2.36 -9.68 17.63
C LEU A 39 3.35 -9.18 16.56
N SER A 40 2.91 -8.51 15.49
CA SER A 40 3.81 -8.10 14.39
C SER A 40 4.79 -9.22 14.00
N GLU A 41 4.32 -10.47 13.99
CA GLU A 41 5.18 -11.65 14.01
C GLU A 41 6.11 -11.69 12.80
N SER A 42 7.36 -12.09 13.04
CA SER A 42 8.36 -12.35 12.02
C SER A 42 8.68 -13.84 11.98
N LEU A 43 8.55 -14.47 10.83
CA LEU A 43 8.90 -15.87 10.62
C LEU A 43 10.05 -15.99 9.61
N CYS A 44 10.94 -16.96 9.84
CA CYS A 44 11.86 -17.42 8.80
C CYS A 44 11.10 -18.28 7.77
N SER A 45 11.74 -18.57 6.64
CA SER A 45 11.11 -19.33 5.55
C SER A 45 10.60 -20.70 6.01
N GLU A 46 11.39 -21.43 6.80
CA GLU A 46 10.99 -22.74 7.30
C GLU A 46 9.74 -22.67 8.19
N CYS A 47 9.65 -21.65 9.04
CA CYS A 47 8.51 -21.49 9.93
C CYS A 47 7.25 -21.02 9.21
N TYR A 48 7.41 -20.20 8.16
CA TYR A 48 6.29 -19.81 7.29
C TYR A 48 5.72 -21.01 6.54
N GLU A 49 6.57 -21.78 5.85
CA GLU A 49 6.15 -22.98 5.09
C GLU A 49 5.57 -24.07 6.01
N ALA A 50 6.04 -24.15 7.26
CA ALA A 50 5.51 -25.06 8.28
C ALA A 50 4.21 -24.54 8.95
N ASN A 51 3.62 -23.43 8.49
CA ASN A 51 2.42 -22.81 9.06
C ASN A 51 2.51 -22.56 10.57
N LYS A 52 3.67 -22.09 11.06
CA LYS A 52 3.83 -21.75 12.49
C LYS A 52 3.22 -20.40 12.88
N GLY A 53 2.92 -19.56 11.90
CA GLY A 53 2.14 -18.34 12.10
C GLY A 53 0.64 -18.59 12.01
N VAL A 54 -0.13 -17.52 11.92
CA VAL A 54 -1.58 -17.61 11.66
C VAL A 54 -1.80 -17.75 10.15
N PRO A 55 -2.25 -18.91 9.63
CA PRO A 55 -2.31 -19.14 8.18
C PRO A 55 -3.29 -18.23 7.43
N THR A 56 -4.20 -17.58 8.15
CA THR A 56 -5.19 -16.64 7.61
C THR A 56 -4.69 -15.20 7.54
N HIS A 57 -3.54 -14.88 8.15
CA HIS A 57 -3.00 -13.52 8.16
C HIS A 57 -2.19 -13.19 6.90
N MET A 58 -2.16 -11.91 6.55
CA MET A 58 -1.28 -11.41 5.50
C MET A 58 0.18 -11.28 6.00
N TYR A 59 1.13 -11.86 5.27
CA TYR A 59 2.57 -11.72 5.54
C TYR A 59 3.28 -10.95 4.40
N ALA A 60 4.12 -9.99 4.76
CA ALA A 60 5.07 -9.35 3.86
C ALA A 60 6.34 -10.21 3.73
N LYS A 61 6.68 -10.58 2.49
CA LYS A 61 7.91 -11.30 2.15
C LYS A 61 9.07 -10.32 1.97
N LEU A 62 10.06 -10.36 2.86
CA LEU A 62 11.21 -9.46 2.90
C LEU A 62 12.48 -10.24 2.51
N GLU A 63 13.01 -9.96 1.31
CA GLU A 63 14.18 -10.66 0.74
C GLU A 63 15.49 -9.89 0.91
N THR A 64 15.49 -8.76 1.63
CA THR A 64 16.70 -7.95 1.90
C THR A 64 16.75 -7.38 3.33
N PRO A 65 17.95 -7.16 3.91
CA PRO A 65 18.13 -6.75 5.32
C PRO A 65 17.58 -5.36 5.62
N MET A 66 17.77 -4.43 4.67
CA MET A 66 17.29 -3.05 4.73
C MET A 66 16.01 -2.93 3.93
N SER A 67 14.87 -3.27 4.54
CA SER A 67 13.67 -2.46 4.30
C SER A 67 13.71 -1.29 5.28
N ILE A 68 14.54 -0.28 4.97
CA ILE A 68 14.02 1.08 5.14
C ILE A 68 12.71 1.08 4.37
N LEU A 69 11.62 1.49 5.03
CA LEU A 69 10.28 1.70 4.50
C LEU A 69 10.30 2.20 3.04
N THR A 70 10.47 1.28 2.11
CA THR A 70 10.36 1.56 0.69
C THR A 70 8.93 1.20 0.40
N PHE A 71 8.09 2.21 0.30
CA PHE A 71 6.75 2.06 -0.23
C PHE A 71 6.88 1.44 -1.61
N LEU A 72 6.76 0.11 -1.70
CA LEU A 72 6.66 -0.56 -2.97
C LEU A 72 5.33 -0.11 -3.60
N PRO A 73 5.33 0.28 -4.88
CA PRO A 73 4.10 0.57 -5.57
C PRO A 73 3.14 -0.64 -5.44
N PRO A 74 1.83 -0.42 -5.18
CA PRO A 74 0.81 -1.44 -5.40
C PRO A 74 1.09 -2.22 -6.68
N ARG A 75 1.08 -3.55 -6.59
CA ARG A 75 1.13 -4.46 -7.75
C ARG A 75 -0.21 -4.40 -8.47
N MET A 76 -0.50 -3.27 -9.09
CA MET A 76 -1.41 -3.24 -10.21
C MET A 76 -0.61 -3.49 -11.49
N ASP A 77 -1.26 -3.99 -12.52
CA ASP A 77 -0.66 -4.22 -13.84
C ASP A 77 0.10 -2.95 -14.27
N LYS A 78 1.15 -3.08 -15.07
CA LYS A 78 2.00 -1.95 -15.50
C LYS A 78 1.21 -0.78 -16.14
N GLU A 79 -0.05 -1.02 -16.51
CA GLU A 79 -0.97 -0.10 -17.18
C GLU A 79 -2.03 0.49 -16.23
N THR A 80 -2.19 -0.01 -15.01
CA THR A 80 -3.24 0.46 -14.11
C THR A 80 -2.78 1.71 -13.37
N VAL A 81 -3.45 2.81 -13.65
CA VAL A 81 -3.25 4.09 -12.95
C VAL A 81 -3.87 4.01 -11.55
N TYR A 82 -3.13 4.44 -10.53
CA TYR A 82 -3.67 4.59 -9.18
C TYR A 82 -2.88 5.63 -8.39
N HIS A 83 -3.47 6.18 -7.32
CA HIS A 83 -2.87 7.17 -6.44
C HIS A 83 -2.48 6.55 -5.09
N PRO A 84 -1.19 6.24 -4.84
CA PRO A 84 -0.75 5.59 -3.62
C PRO A 84 -0.97 6.48 -2.39
N GLN A 85 -1.29 5.86 -1.25
CA GLN A 85 -1.52 6.54 0.04
C GLN A 85 -2.68 7.54 0.05
N ILE A 86 -3.51 7.56 -1.00
CA ILE A 86 -4.73 8.37 -1.05
C ILE A 86 -5.91 7.47 -0.70
N VAL A 87 -6.71 7.93 0.26
CA VAL A 87 -7.94 7.28 0.69
C VAL A 87 -9.12 8.02 0.08
N CYS A 88 -10.05 7.29 -0.53
CA CYS A 88 -11.35 7.83 -0.92
C CYS A 88 -12.17 8.15 0.34
N THR A 89 -12.54 9.40 0.56
CA THR A 89 -13.38 9.84 1.68
C THR A 89 -14.79 9.24 1.63
N GLY A 90 -15.30 8.91 0.43
CA GLY A 90 -16.64 8.36 0.25
C GLY A 90 -16.76 6.89 0.66
N CYS A 91 -15.86 6.03 0.16
CA CYS A 91 -15.94 4.58 0.37
C CYS A 91 -14.78 3.98 1.19
N GLY A 92 -13.79 4.78 1.58
CA GLY A 92 -12.60 4.30 2.29
C GLY A 92 -11.57 3.58 1.42
N ALA A 93 -11.81 3.44 0.10
CA ALA A 93 -10.88 2.73 -0.79
C ALA A 93 -9.48 3.36 -0.78
N THR A 94 -8.46 2.53 -0.62
CA THR A 94 -7.05 2.93 -0.71
C THR A 94 -6.20 1.80 -1.30
N PRO A 95 -5.33 2.07 -2.29
CA PRO A 95 -5.20 3.34 -3.02
C PRO A 95 -6.43 3.64 -3.88
N ILE A 96 -6.64 4.91 -4.27
CA ILE A 96 -7.62 5.22 -5.32
C ILE A 96 -7.10 4.67 -6.65
N VAL A 97 -7.85 3.78 -7.27
CA VAL A 97 -7.57 3.20 -8.60
C VAL A 97 -8.28 4.04 -9.65
N GLY A 98 -7.60 4.33 -10.75
CA GLY A 98 -8.06 5.25 -11.77
C GLY A 98 -7.95 6.73 -11.34
N PRO A 99 -8.77 7.62 -11.93
CA PRO A 99 -8.69 9.05 -11.68
C PRO A 99 -9.06 9.42 -10.24
N ARG A 100 -8.28 10.34 -9.67
CA ARG A 100 -8.57 10.94 -8.36
C ARG A 100 -9.29 12.27 -8.52
N TYR A 101 -10.38 12.43 -7.77
CA TYR A 101 -11.15 13.67 -7.68
C TYR A 101 -10.88 14.33 -6.33
N GLN A 102 -10.08 15.40 -6.33
CA GLN A 102 -9.75 16.15 -5.12
C GLN A 102 -10.67 17.37 -4.98
N CYS A 103 -11.32 17.53 -3.84
CA CYS A 103 -12.10 18.74 -3.55
C CYS A 103 -11.18 19.96 -3.54
N ALA A 104 -11.55 21.00 -4.29
CA ALA A 104 -10.82 22.27 -4.39
C ALA A 104 -11.43 23.37 -3.51
N SER A 105 -12.49 23.06 -2.76
CA SER A 105 -13.13 24.01 -1.86
C SER A 105 -12.26 24.29 -0.63
N LYS A 106 -11.99 25.57 -0.35
CA LYS A 106 -11.22 26.00 0.82
C LYS A 106 -11.90 25.71 2.15
N THR A 107 -13.21 25.42 2.12
CA THR A 107 -14.00 25.11 3.33
C THR A 107 -13.87 23.64 3.76
N CYS A 108 -13.28 22.78 2.92
CA CYS A 108 -13.04 21.39 3.28
C CYS A 108 -11.70 21.27 4.03
N ALA A 109 -11.72 20.63 5.20
CA ALA A 109 -10.51 20.21 5.90
C ALA A 109 -9.71 19.21 5.07
N ASP A 110 -8.39 19.20 5.27
CA ASP A 110 -7.36 18.33 4.68
C ASP A 110 -7.83 17.45 3.51
N HIS A 111 -7.93 18.09 2.34
CA HIS A 111 -7.95 17.46 1.02
C HIS A 111 -8.88 16.23 0.88
N VAL A 112 -10.20 16.43 0.94
CA VAL A 112 -11.20 15.40 0.54
C VAL A 112 -10.87 14.85 -0.84
N ASN A 113 -10.80 13.51 -0.97
CA ASN A 113 -10.52 12.81 -2.23
C ASN A 113 -11.60 11.77 -2.49
N LEU A 114 -12.04 11.64 -3.73
CA LEU A 114 -12.99 10.62 -4.15
C LEU A 114 -12.40 9.79 -5.30
N CYS A 115 -12.72 8.50 -5.32
CA CYS A 115 -12.60 7.69 -6.53
C CYS A 115 -13.69 8.09 -7.54
N GLU A 116 -13.54 7.62 -8.78
CA GLU A 116 -14.50 7.89 -9.85
C GLU A 116 -15.93 7.49 -9.48
N GLU A 117 -16.14 6.29 -8.94
CA GLU A 117 -17.47 5.81 -8.57
C GLU A 117 -18.14 6.71 -7.52
N CYS A 118 -17.41 7.10 -6.46
CA CYS A 118 -17.94 8.01 -5.44
C CYS A 118 -18.18 9.43 -5.99
N TYR A 119 -17.31 9.89 -6.90
CA TYR A 119 -17.51 11.17 -7.57
C TYR A 119 -18.78 11.16 -8.43
N GLN A 120 -19.01 10.11 -9.21
CA GLN A 120 -20.22 9.97 -10.04
C GLN A 120 -21.48 9.76 -9.20
N ALA A 121 -21.38 9.04 -8.09
CA ALA A 121 -22.48 8.81 -7.15
C ALA A 121 -22.84 10.04 -6.30
N GLY A 122 -22.26 11.21 -6.56
CA GLY A 122 -22.57 12.44 -5.82
C GLY A 122 -22.11 12.41 -4.36
N GLN A 123 -21.16 11.55 -3.98
CA GLN A 123 -20.59 11.57 -2.64
C GLN A 123 -19.84 12.88 -2.40
N HIS A 124 -19.85 13.39 -1.16
CA HIS A 124 -19.44 14.76 -0.79
C HIS A 124 -20.32 15.85 -1.43
N ALA A 125 -20.24 17.09 -0.94
CA ALA A 125 -21.03 18.20 -1.46
C ALA A 125 -20.87 18.35 -2.98
N THR A 126 -21.97 18.32 -3.73
CA THR A 126 -22.01 18.48 -5.20
C THR A 126 -21.70 19.91 -5.61
N SER A 127 -21.98 20.87 -4.74
CA SER A 127 -21.71 22.30 -4.90
C SER A 127 -20.24 22.69 -4.76
N HIS A 128 -19.39 21.77 -4.32
CA HIS A 128 -17.96 22.03 -4.22
C HIS A 128 -17.27 21.81 -5.56
N PRO A 129 -16.35 22.71 -5.98
CA PRO A 129 -15.51 22.47 -7.14
C PRO A 129 -14.52 21.35 -6.86
N PHE A 130 -14.19 20.57 -7.89
CA PHE A 130 -13.21 19.50 -7.81
C PHE A 130 -12.04 19.73 -8.76
N SER A 131 -10.93 19.04 -8.51
CA SER A 131 -9.82 18.90 -9.44
C SER A 131 -9.68 17.44 -9.82
N LEU A 132 -9.68 17.16 -11.12
CA LEU A 132 -9.31 15.87 -11.68
C LEU A 132 -7.79 15.75 -11.72
N ILE A 133 -7.30 14.63 -11.19
CA ILE A 133 -5.90 14.23 -11.28
C ILE A 133 -5.93 12.85 -11.94
N ALA A 134 -5.64 12.81 -13.24
CA ALA A 134 -5.79 11.60 -14.03
C ALA A 134 -4.81 10.50 -13.62
N GLU A 135 -3.55 10.87 -13.32
CA GLU A 135 -2.48 9.96 -12.92
C GLU A 135 -1.61 10.57 -11.81
N PRO A 136 -0.79 9.79 -11.09
CA PRO A 136 0.18 10.33 -10.14
C PRO A 136 1.07 11.41 -10.77
N HIS A 137 1.18 12.56 -10.09
CA HIS A 137 1.97 13.73 -10.52
C HIS A 137 1.46 14.48 -11.76
N ALA A 138 0.29 14.11 -12.30
CA ALA A 138 -0.34 14.89 -13.36
C ALA A 138 -0.76 16.29 -12.86
N PHE A 139 -0.88 17.23 -13.81
CA PHE A 139 -1.46 18.53 -13.52
C PHE A 139 -2.93 18.40 -13.10
N LYS A 140 -3.36 19.26 -12.17
CA LYS A 140 -4.75 19.32 -11.73
C LYS A 140 -5.59 20.02 -12.80
N VAL A 141 -6.62 19.33 -13.29
CA VAL A 141 -7.62 19.92 -14.17
C VAL A 141 -8.81 20.34 -13.32
N ALA A 142 -9.12 21.64 -13.29
CA ALA A 142 -10.27 22.15 -12.55
C ALA A 142 -11.58 21.68 -13.19
N LEU A 143 -12.49 21.21 -12.36
CA LEU A 143 -13.85 20.83 -12.73
C LEU A 143 -14.84 21.80 -12.08
N ASN A 144 -15.92 22.11 -12.80
CA ASN A 144 -17.05 22.82 -12.23
C ASN A 144 -17.75 21.96 -11.16
N PRO A 145 -18.52 22.58 -10.25
CA PRO A 145 -19.42 21.86 -9.36
C PRO A 145 -20.33 20.90 -10.12
N ARG A 146 -20.67 19.77 -9.49
CA ARG A 146 -21.49 18.71 -10.13
C ARG A 146 -22.97 19.06 -10.20
N ASP A 147 -23.40 20.07 -9.45
CA ASP A 147 -24.75 20.62 -9.47
C ASP A 147 -24.89 21.86 -10.38
N ASP A 148 -23.82 22.24 -11.08
CA ASP A 148 -23.88 23.22 -12.17
C ASP A 148 -24.62 22.58 -13.37
N PRO A 149 -25.75 23.17 -13.84
CA PRO A 149 -26.62 22.57 -14.87
C PRO A 149 -25.99 22.43 -16.26
#